data_AF-I0X8W5-F1
#
_entry.id   AF-I0X8W5-F1
#
_cell.length_a   1.000
_cell.length_b   1.000
_cell.length_c   1.000
_cell.angle_alpha   90.00
_cell.angle_beta   90.00
_cell.angle_gamma   90.00
#
_symmetry.space_group_name_H-M   'P 1'
#
loop_
_entity.id
_entity.type
_entity.pdbx_description
1 polymer ?
#
loop_
_entity_poly.entity_id
_entity_poly.type
_entity_poly.pdbx_seq_one_letter_code
_entity_poly.pdbx_strand_id
1 'polypeptide(L)'
;MGISIKEIVAGRKTFFITPDTSLIPEVFLEDYFALGYECYFIEYDKRISLKKKIDILISIFHDVIIFFNIDYNIPDVEWPLFIKRITEQYRNQACIGVLYTKRQSKDEKTKLEYKYLYEIGLACGCIQLEYQKKSNFGIIEKILYANQAQGRRKNIRALCTKACTFSCTVNNQTHNGVLQDISLSHFSFVFPEGRLSVQMYEKISDFHFNIRGFMFRSDAVLIMQRPVNGEELYVFAFVSSTGANGLDQRIKQLLVPNIYQLMNANCKNLLNQIYNKFSIEGLDAEVEELNDIEEDRI
;
A
#
# COMPACT_ATOMS: atom_id res chain seq x y z
N MET A 1 -19.66 7.43 -6.53
CA MET A 1 -18.82 6.23 -6.50
C MET A 1 -18.02 6.20 -5.20
N GLY A 2 -18.19 5.14 -4.40
CA GLY A 2 -17.31 4.88 -3.24
C GLY A 2 -16.03 4.18 -3.68
N ILE A 3 -15.00 4.20 -2.84
CA ILE A 3 -13.76 3.46 -3.10
C ILE A 3 -14.05 1.96 -2.99
N SER A 4 -13.62 1.15 -3.96
CA SER A 4 -13.83 -0.30 -3.96
C SER A 4 -12.93 -0.99 -2.93
N ILE A 5 -13.52 -1.71 -1.98
CA ILE A 5 -12.77 -2.49 -0.97
C ILE A 5 -11.93 -3.56 -1.66
N LYS A 6 -12.49 -4.28 -2.65
CA LYS A 6 -11.77 -5.31 -3.41
C LYS A 6 -10.50 -4.78 -4.06
N GLU A 7 -10.51 -3.52 -4.50
CA GLU A 7 -9.32 -2.88 -5.06
C GLU A 7 -8.32 -2.44 -4.01
N ILE A 8 -8.77 -1.99 -2.82
CA ILE A 8 -7.86 -1.68 -1.69
C ILE A 8 -7.13 -2.94 -1.23
N VAL A 9 -7.82 -4.07 -1.11
CA VAL A 9 -7.25 -5.30 -0.54
C VAL A 9 -6.38 -6.08 -1.53
N ALA A 10 -6.51 -5.81 -2.82
CA ALA A 10 -5.75 -6.48 -3.85
C ALA A 10 -4.24 -6.20 -3.79
N GLY A 11 -3.46 -7.14 -4.32
CA GLY A 11 -2.01 -7.02 -4.41
C GLY A 11 -1.28 -7.36 -3.12
N ARG A 12 0.03 -7.51 -3.23
CA ARG A 12 0.91 -7.82 -2.11
C ARG A 12 1.13 -6.59 -1.25
N LYS A 13 0.99 -6.74 0.07
CA LYS A 13 1.17 -5.65 1.04
C LYS A 13 2.19 -6.01 2.11
N THR A 14 2.99 -5.03 2.51
CA THR A 14 3.94 -5.18 3.60
C THR A 14 3.52 -4.32 4.79
N PHE A 15 3.39 -4.94 5.96
CA PHE A 15 3.07 -4.26 7.21
C PHE A 15 4.24 -4.31 8.17
N PHE A 16 4.64 -3.13 8.65
CA PHE A 16 5.57 -3.00 9.77
C PHE A 16 4.76 -2.78 11.04
N ILE A 17 4.85 -3.74 11.96
CA ILE A 17 4.11 -3.75 13.22
C ILE A 17 4.95 -3.07 14.28
N THR A 18 4.36 -2.03 14.89
CA THR A 18 4.97 -1.21 15.95
C THR A 18 6.39 -0.76 15.63
N PRO A 19 6.66 -0.23 14.42
CA PRO A 19 8.02 0.10 14.01
C PRO A 19 8.60 1.19 14.90
N ASP A 20 9.91 1.12 15.14
CA ASP A 20 10.63 2.23 15.77
C ASP A 20 10.80 3.36 14.75
N THR A 21 9.91 4.36 14.82
CA THR A 21 9.91 5.50 13.89
C THR A 21 11.13 6.40 14.05
N SER A 22 11.88 6.26 15.15
CA SER A 22 13.16 6.93 15.31
C SER A 22 14.24 6.32 14.39
N LEU A 23 14.16 5.02 14.10
CA LEU A 23 15.10 4.30 13.22
C LEU A 23 14.58 4.08 11.80
N ILE A 24 13.25 3.98 11.65
CA ILE A 24 12.53 3.80 10.39
C ILE A 24 11.45 4.90 10.29
N PRO A 25 11.82 6.12 9.88
CA PRO A 25 10.85 7.20 9.73
C PRO A 25 9.73 6.87 8.73
N GLU A 26 8.52 7.39 8.94
CA GLU A 26 7.37 7.13 8.06
C GLU A 26 7.60 7.59 6.61
N VAL A 27 8.47 8.60 6.39
CA VAL A 27 8.88 9.04 5.04
C VAL A 27 9.53 7.92 4.20
N PHE A 28 10.11 6.88 4.83
CA PHE A 28 10.62 5.73 4.10
C PHE A 28 9.52 4.99 3.35
N LEU A 29 8.28 5.03 3.83
CA LEU A 29 7.15 4.40 3.13
C LEU A 29 6.86 5.09 1.78
N GLU A 30 7.07 6.41 1.68
CA GLU A 30 6.96 7.16 0.43
C GLU A 30 8.08 6.76 -0.55
N ASP A 31 9.30 6.61 -0.04
CA ASP A 31 10.45 6.19 -0.85
C ASP A 31 10.29 4.74 -1.33
N TYR A 32 9.83 3.82 -0.46
CA TYR A 32 9.50 2.44 -0.85
C TYR A 32 8.35 2.38 -1.85
N PHE A 33 7.34 3.24 -1.70
CA PHE A 33 6.26 3.38 -2.68
C PHE A 33 6.79 3.80 -4.06
N ALA A 34 7.74 4.74 -4.12
CA ALA A 34 8.37 5.14 -5.37
C ALA A 34 9.16 4.01 -6.05
N LEU A 35 9.63 3.04 -5.26
CA LEU A 35 10.27 1.80 -5.72
C LEU A 35 9.26 0.68 -6.04
N GLY A 36 7.95 0.90 -5.86
CA GLY A 36 6.90 -0.07 -6.17
C GLY A 36 6.58 -1.06 -5.05
N TYR A 37 7.01 -0.77 -3.81
CA TYR A 37 6.63 -1.54 -2.62
C TYR A 37 5.45 -0.89 -1.90
N GLU A 38 4.40 -1.67 -1.66
CA GLU A 38 3.21 -1.20 -0.96
C GLU A 38 3.35 -1.49 0.54
N CYS A 39 3.77 -0.48 1.29
CA CYS A 39 4.17 -0.61 2.70
C CYS A 39 3.30 0.24 3.63
N TYR A 40 3.04 -0.27 4.83
CA TYR A 40 2.25 0.40 5.86
C TYR A 40 2.85 0.22 7.25
N PHE A 41 2.66 1.22 8.11
CA PHE A 41 2.92 1.11 9.54
C PHE A 41 1.62 0.80 10.29
N ILE A 42 1.67 -0.18 11.17
CA ILE A 42 0.58 -0.55 12.08
C ILE A 42 1.04 -0.30 13.51
N GLU A 43 0.51 0.75 14.11
CA GLU A 43 0.84 1.14 15.48
C GLU A 43 0.19 0.23 16.52
N TYR A 44 0.75 0.21 17.73
CA TYR A 44 0.12 -0.43 18.87
C TYR A 44 -1.11 0.38 19.29
N ASP A 45 -2.20 -0.32 19.56
CA ASP A 45 -3.44 0.29 20.04
C ASP A 45 -4.04 -0.62 21.09
N LYS A 46 -4.36 -0.07 22.26
CA LYS A 46 -4.91 -0.84 23.38
C LYS A 46 -6.35 -1.30 23.14
N ARG A 47 -7.07 -0.70 22.20
CA ARG A 47 -8.46 -1.03 21.90
C ARG A 47 -8.61 -2.44 21.33
N ILE A 48 -7.57 -2.96 20.66
CA ILE A 48 -7.60 -4.26 19.99
C ILE A 48 -6.25 -4.95 20.23
N SER A 49 -6.31 -6.21 20.67
CA SER A 49 -5.12 -7.01 20.89
C SER A 49 -4.27 -7.11 19.61
N LEU A 50 -2.94 -7.18 19.78
CA LEU A 50 -2.06 -7.36 18.65
C LEU A 50 -2.42 -8.61 17.84
N LYS A 51 -2.77 -9.72 18.51
CA LYS A 51 -3.21 -10.95 17.84
C LYS A 51 -4.37 -10.67 16.88
N LYS A 52 -5.44 -10.04 17.36
CA LYS A 52 -6.63 -9.77 16.55
C LYS A 52 -6.32 -8.83 15.37
N LYS A 53 -5.41 -7.87 15.53
CA LYS A 53 -4.94 -7.05 14.41
C LYS A 53 -4.28 -7.90 13.32
N ILE A 54 -3.39 -8.82 13.71
CA ILE A 54 -2.73 -9.72 12.76
C ILE A 54 -3.75 -10.64 12.08
N ASP A 55 -4.68 -11.22 12.84
CA ASP A 55 -5.75 -12.06 12.30
C ASP A 55 -6.56 -11.29 11.22
N ILE A 56 -6.91 -10.03 11.49
CA ILE A 56 -7.62 -9.14 10.56
C ILE A 56 -6.79 -8.83 9.31
N LEU A 57 -5.50 -8.51 9.46
CA LEU A 57 -4.64 -8.22 8.30
C LEU A 57 -4.57 -9.44 7.37
N ILE A 58 -4.38 -10.63 7.93
CA ILE A 58 -4.22 -11.85 7.14
C ILE A 58 -5.57 -12.31 6.54
N SER A 59 -6.69 -12.07 7.22
CA SER A 59 -8.01 -12.44 6.70
C SER A 59 -8.46 -11.56 5.53
N ILE A 60 -8.04 -10.29 5.50
CA ILE A 60 -8.48 -9.31 4.51
C ILE A 60 -7.57 -9.28 3.29
N PHE A 61 -6.26 -9.43 3.49
CA PHE A 61 -5.27 -9.28 2.44
C PHE A 61 -4.74 -10.64 2.01
N HIS A 62 -4.80 -10.94 0.71
CA HIS A 62 -4.48 -12.27 0.19
C HIS A 62 -2.98 -12.60 0.14
N ASP A 63 -2.09 -11.60 0.22
CA ASP A 63 -0.65 -11.78 0.09
C ASP A 63 0.07 -10.76 0.97
N VAL A 64 0.52 -11.20 2.15
CA VAL A 64 0.93 -10.32 3.23
C VAL A 64 2.35 -10.63 3.67
N ILE A 65 3.17 -9.59 3.77
CA ILE A 65 4.46 -9.62 4.45
C ILE A 65 4.33 -8.84 5.76
N ILE A 66 4.75 -9.42 6.88
CA ILE A 66 4.66 -8.79 8.20
C ILE A 66 6.03 -8.74 8.85
N PHE A 67 6.47 -7.55 9.24
CA PHE A 67 7.67 -7.34 10.03
C PHE A 67 7.32 -6.85 11.44
N PHE A 68 7.65 -7.65 12.46
CA PHE A 68 7.45 -7.25 13.86
C PHE A 68 8.67 -6.53 14.42
N ASN A 69 8.48 -5.37 15.04
CA ASN A 69 9.51 -4.77 15.88
C ASN A 69 9.52 -5.44 17.26
N ILE A 70 10.45 -6.38 17.46
CA ILE A 70 10.52 -7.19 18.69
C ILE A 70 11.12 -6.47 19.90
N ASP A 71 11.58 -5.23 19.72
CA ASP A 71 12.04 -4.38 20.82
C ASP A 71 10.93 -3.47 21.35
N TYR A 72 9.80 -3.39 20.65
CA TYR A 72 8.66 -2.66 21.14
C TYR A 72 8.04 -3.43 22.30
N ASN A 73 7.95 -2.79 23.47
CA ASN A 73 7.36 -3.40 24.65
C ASN A 73 5.83 -3.34 24.57
N ILE A 74 5.20 -4.48 24.29
CA ILE A 74 3.74 -4.64 24.37
C ILE A 74 3.43 -5.46 25.62
N PRO A 75 2.56 -4.97 26.52
CA PRO A 75 2.13 -5.74 27.68
C PRO A 75 1.66 -7.14 27.30
N ASP A 76 2.09 -8.14 28.07
CA ASP A 76 1.67 -9.54 27.95
C ASP A 76 2.05 -10.23 26.61
N VAL A 77 2.94 -9.62 25.82
CA VAL A 77 3.46 -10.22 24.58
C VAL A 77 4.89 -10.69 24.76
N GLU A 78 5.05 -12.01 24.86
CA GLU A 78 6.34 -12.68 24.73
C GLU A 78 6.64 -12.92 23.25
N TRP A 79 7.40 -12.01 22.63
CA TRP A 79 7.64 -11.98 21.19
C TRP A 79 7.99 -13.32 20.55
N PRO A 80 8.92 -14.14 21.09
CA PRO A 80 9.21 -15.45 20.52
C PRO A 80 8.03 -16.40 20.47
N LEU A 81 7.26 -16.48 21.56
CA LEU A 81 6.11 -17.37 21.66
C LEU A 81 4.98 -16.88 20.77
N PHE A 82 4.76 -15.56 20.75
CA PHE A 82 3.76 -14.92 19.91
C PHE A 82 4.05 -15.15 18.43
N ILE A 83 5.25 -14.82 17.97
CA ILE A 83 5.64 -14.94 16.56
C ILE A 83 5.67 -16.40 16.13
N LYS A 84 6.12 -17.32 16.98
CA LYS A 84 6.06 -18.76 16.68
C LYS A 84 4.62 -19.22 16.42
N ARG A 85 3.67 -18.86 17.29
CA ARG A 85 2.25 -19.19 17.12
C ARG A 85 1.68 -18.62 15.83
N ILE A 86 1.93 -17.33 15.54
CA ILE A 86 1.47 -16.69 14.29
C ILE A 86 2.09 -17.36 13.06
N THR A 87 3.38 -17.70 13.11
CA THR A 87 4.08 -18.37 12.00
C THR A 87 3.55 -19.78 11.74
N GLU A 88 3.23 -20.52 12.79
CA GLU A 88 2.62 -21.86 12.68
C GLU A 88 1.18 -21.78 12.16
N GLN A 89 0.38 -20.82 12.66
CA GLN A 89 -1.00 -20.63 12.27
C GLN A 89 -1.16 -20.15 10.82
N TYR A 90 -0.26 -19.28 10.34
CA TYR A 90 -0.40 -18.57 9.06
C TYR A 90 0.70 -18.88 8.03
N ARG A 91 1.43 -19.99 8.19
CA ARG A 91 2.59 -20.38 7.37
C ARG A 91 2.39 -20.22 5.85
N ASN A 92 1.18 -20.46 5.35
CA ASN A 92 0.87 -20.44 3.92
C ASN A 92 0.14 -19.17 3.46
N GLN A 93 -0.15 -18.24 4.37
CA GLN A 93 -0.95 -17.03 4.10
C GLN A 93 -0.12 -15.74 4.26
N ALA A 94 0.87 -15.75 5.14
CA ALA A 94 1.71 -14.60 5.39
C ALA A 94 3.19 -14.97 5.50
N CYS A 95 4.05 -14.12 4.96
CA CYS A 95 5.49 -14.22 5.16
C CYS A 95 5.91 -13.31 6.31
N ILE A 96 6.60 -13.86 7.32
CA ILE A 96 6.87 -13.17 8.58
C ILE A 96 8.37 -12.94 8.75
N GLY A 97 8.72 -11.74 9.19
CA GLY A 97 10.06 -11.34 9.59
C GLY A 97 10.05 -10.51 10.87
N VAL A 98 11.23 -10.21 11.39
CA VAL A 98 11.39 -9.35 12.58
C VAL A 98 12.42 -8.25 12.34
N LEU A 99 12.20 -7.13 13.01
CA LEU A 99 13.09 -5.98 13.10
C LEU A 99 13.51 -5.81 14.56
N TYR A 100 14.78 -5.50 14.80
CA TYR A 100 15.29 -5.22 16.13
C TYR A 100 16.42 -4.20 16.07
N THR A 101 16.56 -3.40 17.11
CA THR A 101 17.64 -2.43 17.30
C THR A 101 18.99 -3.11 17.43
N LYS A 102 20.05 -2.39 17.03
CA LYS A 102 21.42 -2.88 17.09
C LYS A 102 21.78 -3.38 18.49
N ARG A 103 22.25 -4.63 18.56
CA ARG A 103 22.78 -5.25 19.79
C ARG A 103 24.25 -4.93 19.95
N GLN A 104 24.67 -4.71 21.20
CA GLN A 104 26.05 -4.33 21.52
C GLN A 104 27.00 -5.52 21.44
N SER A 105 26.54 -6.72 21.82
CA SER A 105 27.35 -7.93 21.78
C SER A 105 27.04 -8.80 20.56
N LYS A 106 28.09 -9.40 19.97
CA LYS A 106 27.96 -10.35 18.86
C LYS A 106 27.19 -11.61 19.29
N ASP A 107 27.38 -12.04 20.53
CA ASP A 107 26.73 -13.24 21.06
C ASP A 107 25.23 -13.07 21.21
N GLU A 108 24.77 -11.91 21.72
CA GLU A 108 23.35 -11.61 21.82
C GLU A 108 22.70 -11.56 20.44
N LYS A 109 23.34 -10.88 19.48
CA LYS A 109 22.90 -10.85 18.08
C LYS A 109 22.76 -12.26 17.52
N THR A 110 23.80 -13.08 17.64
CA THR A 110 23.84 -14.43 17.08
C THR A 110 22.77 -15.34 17.70
N LYS A 111 22.56 -15.25 19.02
CA LYS A 111 21.51 -15.99 19.73
C LYS A 111 20.12 -15.58 19.26
N LEU A 112 19.88 -14.29 19.09
CA LEU A 112 18.60 -13.75 18.62
C LEU A 112 18.32 -14.18 17.17
N GLU A 113 19.30 -14.05 16.28
CA GLU A 113 19.20 -14.49 14.89
C GLU A 113 18.99 -16.01 14.79
N TYR A 114 19.71 -16.80 15.59
CA TYR A 114 19.52 -18.25 15.65
C TYR A 114 18.07 -18.62 16.01
N LYS A 115 17.56 -17.98 17.07
CA LYS A 115 16.19 -18.20 17.55
C LYS A 115 15.12 -17.90 16.50
N TYR A 116 15.19 -16.75 15.84
CA TYR A 116 14.16 -16.36 14.87
C TYR A 116 14.32 -17.03 13.51
N LEU A 117 15.55 -17.15 13.00
CA LEU A 117 15.78 -17.70 11.66
C LEU A 117 15.71 -19.24 11.65
N TYR A 118 16.25 -19.91 12.68
CA TYR A 118 16.40 -21.36 12.68
C TYR A 118 15.38 -22.06 13.57
N GLU A 119 15.19 -21.62 14.82
CA GLU A 119 14.25 -22.30 15.73
C GLU A 119 12.79 -22.01 15.37
N ILE A 120 12.47 -20.76 15.04
CA ILE A 120 11.12 -20.34 14.61
C ILE A 120 10.92 -20.51 13.10
N GLY A 121 11.98 -20.33 12.29
CA GLY A 121 11.92 -20.53 10.85
C GLY A 121 11.31 -19.36 10.08
N LEU A 122 11.65 -18.11 10.43
CA LEU A 122 11.10 -16.94 9.76
C LEU A 122 11.55 -16.81 8.29
N ALA A 123 10.57 -16.73 7.39
CA ALA A 123 10.81 -16.65 5.95
C ALA A 123 11.34 -15.28 5.49
N CYS A 124 10.90 -14.18 6.10
CA CYS A 124 11.30 -12.82 5.70
C CYS A 124 12.53 -12.29 6.42
N GLY A 125 13.15 -13.10 7.27
CA GLY A 125 14.41 -12.79 7.93
C GLY A 125 14.29 -12.12 9.30
N CYS A 126 15.46 -11.83 9.86
CA CYS A 126 15.65 -11.23 11.17
C CYS A 126 16.64 -10.06 11.01
N ILE A 127 16.13 -8.85 11.10
CA ILE A 127 16.78 -7.66 10.53
C ILE A 127 17.21 -6.73 11.65
N GLN A 128 18.52 -6.55 11.75
CA GLN A 128 19.11 -5.58 12.66
C GLN A 128 19.03 -4.17 12.06
N LEU A 129 18.44 -3.24 12.81
CA LEU A 129 18.42 -1.83 12.50
C LEU A 129 19.66 -1.15 13.05
N GLU A 130 20.29 -0.34 12.21
CA GLU A 130 21.38 0.56 12.53
C GLU A 130 20.87 1.85 13.18
N TYR A 131 21.69 2.49 14.02
CA TYR A 131 21.37 3.81 14.58
C TYR A 131 21.27 4.88 13.48
N GLN A 132 22.01 4.70 12.39
CA GLN A 132 21.95 5.59 11.24
C GLN A 132 20.76 5.23 10.35
N LYS A 133 19.70 6.04 10.41
CA LYS A 133 18.44 5.84 9.68
C LYS A 133 18.64 5.57 8.19
N LYS A 134 19.52 6.33 7.52
CA LYS A 134 19.78 6.18 6.08
C LYS A 134 20.25 4.77 5.71
N SER A 135 21.01 4.11 6.58
CA SER A 135 21.45 2.73 6.38
C SER A 135 20.28 1.74 6.47
N ASN A 136 19.31 2.00 7.36
CA ASN A 136 18.13 1.16 7.51
C ASN A 136 17.27 1.12 6.25
N PHE A 137 17.17 2.25 5.53
CA PHE A 137 16.45 2.28 4.26
C PHE A 137 16.98 1.22 3.29
N GLY A 138 18.28 1.23 3.03
CA GLY A 138 18.91 0.29 2.10
C GLY A 138 18.93 -1.16 2.61
N ILE A 139 18.95 -1.38 3.93
CA ILE A 139 18.83 -2.73 4.51
C ILE A 139 17.43 -3.27 4.23
N ILE A 140 16.40 -2.51 4.58
CA ILE A 140 15.00 -2.93 4.42
C ILE A 140 14.66 -3.06 2.93
N GLU A 141 15.10 -2.15 2.07
CA GLU A 141 14.93 -2.25 0.61
C GLU A 141 15.43 -3.60 0.06
N LYS A 142 16.65 -4.02 0.45
CA LYS A 142 17.22 -5.30 0.01
C LYS A 142 16.39 -6.49 0.49
N ILE A 143 15.85 -6.42 1.69
CA ILE A 143 14.95 -7.45 2.22
C ILE A 143 13.62 -7.46 1.46
N LEU A 144 13.00 -6.30 1.23
CA LEU A 144 11.77 -6.19 0.45
C LEU A 144 11.98 -6.78 -0.96
N TYR A 145 13.11 -6.46 -1.59
CA TYR A 145 13.51 -7.03 -2.87
C TYR A 145 13.66 -8.56 -2.81
N ALA A 146 14.42 -9.08 -1.84
CA ALA A 146 14.66 -10.51 -1.68
C ALA A 146 13.36 -11.30 -1.43
N ASN A 147 12.39 -10.69 -0.73
CA ASN A 147 11.08 -11.27 -0.46
C ASN A 147 10.06 -11.04 -1.59
N GLN A 148 10.48 -10.45 -2.73
CA GLN A 148 9.60 -10.11 -3.85
C GLN A 148 8.37 -9.31 -3.37
N ALA A 149 8.62 -8.30 -2.53
CA ALA A 149 7.55 -7.50 -1.92
C ALA A 149 6.83 -6.58 -2.92
N GLN A 150 7.40 -6.38 -4.12
CA GLN A 150 6.72 -5.68 -5.20
C GLN A 150 5.53 -6.50 -5.67
N GLY A 151 4.38 -5.84 -5.84
CA GLY A 151 3.23 -6.47 -6.49
C GLY A 151 3.50 -6.75 -7.97
N ARG A 152 2.50 -7.35 -8.64
CA ARG A 152 2.56 -7.61 -10.10
C ARG A 152 2.72 -6.34 -10.94
N ARG A 153 2.32 -5.17 -10.41
CA ARG A 153 2.41 -3.88 -11.09
C ARG A 153 3.68 -3.17 -10.66
N LYS A 154 4.46 -2.68 -11.62
CA LYS A 154 5.67 -1.88 -11.37
C LYS A 154 5.38 -0.59 -10.60
N ASN A 155 4.25 0.07 -10.89
CA ASN A 155 3.80 1.26 -10.19
C ASN A 155 2.49 0.96 -9.47
N ILE A 156 2.45 1.29 -8.18
CA ILE A 156 1.27 1.13 -7.35
C ILE A 156 0.22 2.16 -7.77
N ARG A 157 -1.05 1.75 -7.76
CA ARG A 157 -2.21 2.59 -8.09
C ARG A 157 -2.90 2.98 -6.79
N ALA A 158 -3.15 4.27 -6.61
CA ALA A 158 -4.03 4.75 -5.56
C ALA A 158 -5.42 4.99 -6.12
N LEU A 159 -6.43 4.53 -5.38
CA LEU A 159 -7.83 4.83 -5.68
C LEU A 159 -8.14 6.27 -5.31
N CYS A 160 -8.77 6.96 -6.24
CA CYS A 160 -9.04 8.38 -6.15
C CYS A 160 -10.35 8.65 -5.44
N THR A 161 -10.40 9.77 -4.71
CA THR A 161 -11.64 10.31 -4.14
C THR A 161 -12.21 11.38 -5.07
N LYS A 162 -13.40 11.93 -4.75
CA LYS A 162 -13.97 13.07 -5.47
C LYS A 162 -13.07 14.31 -5.52
N ALA A 163 -12.07 14.40 -4.65
CA ALA A 163 -11.08 15.48 -4.63
C ALA A 163 -9.93 15.29 -5.64
N CYS A 164 -9.97 14.23 -6.44
CA CYS A 164 -8.98 13.94 -7.48
C CYS A 164 -9.64 14.13 -8.85
N THR A 165 -9.40 15.26 -9.50
CA THR A 165 -10.09 15.66 -10.73
C THR A 165 -9.12 15.87 -11.88
N PHE A 166 -9.65 15.84 -13.10
CA PHE A 166 -8.94 16.20 -14.31
C PHE A 166 -9.79 17.13 -15.19
N SER A 167 -9.12 17.87 -16.07
CA SER A 167 -9.71 18.52 -17.22
C SER A 167 -8.82 18.33 -18.46
N CYS A 168 -9.44 18.24 -19.63
CA CYS A 168 -8.74 18.18 -20.92
C CYS A 168 -9.61 18.75 -22.03
N THR A 169 -9.00 19.09 -23.16
CA THR A 169 -9.72 19.54 -24.35
C THR A 169 -9.56 18.51 -25.46
N VAL A 170 -10.69 18.01 -25.97
CA VAL A 170 -10.76 17.07 -27.09
C VAL A 170 -11.75 17.63 -28.11
N ASN A 171 -11.37 17.71 -29.39
CA ASN A 171 -12.24 18.22 -30.46
C ASN A 171 -12.87 19.60 -30.14
N ASN A 172 -12.08 20.52 -29.57
CA ASN A 172 -12.50 21.84 -29.10
C ASN A 172 -13.58 21.84 -28.00
N GLN A 173 -13.82 20.72 -27.35
CA GLN A 173 -14.70 20.60 -26.19
C GLN A 173 -13.88 20.32 -24.94
N THR A 174 -14.15 21.06 -23.88
CA THR A 174 -13.51 20.84 -22.58
C THR A 174 -14.27 19.79 -21.80
N HIS A 175 -13.58 18.72 -21.44
CA HIS A 175 -14.09 17.63 -20.61
C HIS A 175 -13.47 17.72 -19.22
N ASN A 176 -14.31 17.60 -18.20
CA ASN A 176 -13.89 17.58 -16.80
C ASN A 176 -14.41 16.29 -16.15
N GLY A 177 -13.68 15.77 -15.19
CA GLY A 177 -14.11 14.57 -14.48
C GLY A 177 -13.34 14.26 -13.22
N VAL A 178 -13.72 13.16 -12.59
CA VAL A 178 -13.07 12.60 -11.41
C VAL A 178 -12.24 11.41 -11.84
N LEU A 179 -11.01 11.32 -11.33
CA LEU A 179 -10.18 10.15 -11.56
C LEU A 179 -10.74 8.94 -10.79
N GLN A 180 -10.67 7.76 -11.37
CA GLN A 180 -10.94 6.50 -10.67
C GLN A 180 -9.70 6.02 -9.93
N ASP A 181 -8.56 5.95 -10.62
CA ASP A 181 -7.26 5.63 -10.02
C ASP A 181 -6.11 6.40 -10.67
N ILE A 182 -4.99 6.51 -9.94
CA ILE A 182 -3.76 7.14 -10.43
C ILE A 182 -2.53 6.41 -9.90
N SER A 183 -1.48 6.35 -10.72
CA SER A 183 -0.13 5.87 -10.39
C SER A 183 0.91 6.84 -10.94
N LEU A 184 2.20 6.54 -10.76
CA LEU A 184 3.30 7.33 -11.36
C LEU A 184 3.42 7.20 -12.89
N SER A 185 2.59 6.37 -13.53
CA SER A 185 2.69 6.04 -14.95
C SER A 185 1.38 6.12 -15.72
N HIS A 186 0.27 5.91 -15.02
CA HIS A 186 -1.05 5.80 -15.61
C HIS A 186 -2.08 6.43 -14.69
N PHE A 187 -3.21 6.80 -15.27
CA PHE A 187 -4.43 7.16 -14.57
C PHE A 187 -5.64 6.61 -15.31
N SER A 188 -6.76 6.53 -14.62
CA SER A 188 -8.02 6.08 -15.19
C SER A 188 -9.17 6.98 -14.77
N PHE A 189 -10.20 7.04 -15.61
CA PHE A 189 -11.47 7.65 -15.27
C PHE A 189 -12.59 7.01 -16.08
N VAL A 190 -13.80 7.10 -15.53
CA VAL A 190 -15.03 6.74 -16.24
C VAL A 190 -15.67 8.02 -16.75
N PHE A 191 -16.13 8.01 -18.00
CA PHE A 191 -16.79 9.15 -18.61
C PHE A 191 -18.32 8.95 -18.60
N PRO A 192 -19.09 9.72 -17.80
CA PRO A 192 -20.52 9.49 -17.65
C PRO A 192 -21.35 10.01 -18.84
N GLU A 193 -20.85 11.02 -19.56
CA GLU A 193 -21.57 11.66 -20.68
C GLU A 193 -21.19 11.01 -22.03
N GLY A 194 -21.61 9.77 -22.24
CA GLY A 194 -21.37 9.06 -23.50
C GLY A 194 -19.91 8.65 -23.70
N ARG A 195 -19.40 8.73 -24.94
CA ARG A 195 -18.02 8.32 -25.27
C ARG A 195 -17.14 9.53 -25.54
N LEU A 196 -15.96 9.53 -24.92
CA LEU A 196 -14.91 10.46 -25.30
C LEU A 196 -14.44 10.09 -26.71
N SER A 197 -14.53 11.02 -27.65
CA SER A 197 -14.17 10.78 -29.07
C SER A 197 -12.66 10.74 -29.26
N VAL A 198 -11.99 9.74 -28.66
CA VAL A 198 -10.54 9.55 -28.67
C VAL A 198 -10.25 8.10 -29.04
N GLN A 199 -9.32 7.91 -29.97
CA GLN A 199 -8.91 6.59 -30.44
C GLN A 199 -7.81 5.98 -29.57
N MET A 200 -7.73 4.65 -29.55
CA MET A 200 -6.63 3.94 -28.91
C MET A 200 -5.29 4.45 -29.44
N TYR A 201 -4.34 4.67 -28.52
CA TYR A 201 -3.01 5.25 -28.75
C TYR A 201 -2.99 6.72 -29.21
N GLU A 202 -4.14 7.39 -29.21
CA GLU A 202 -4.19 8.83 -29.44
C GLU A 202 -3.63 9.58 -28.23
N LYS A 203 -2.80 10.59 -28.53
CA LYS A 203 -2.23 11.51 -27.53
C LYS A 203 -3.18 12.69 -27.35
N ILE A 204 -3.56 12.95 -26.11
CA ILE A 204 -4.21 14.18 -25.70
C ILE A 204 -3.17 15.02 -24.95
N SER A 205 -3.03 16.26 -25.39
CA SER A 205 -2.10 17.21 -24.80
C SER A 205 -2.75 18.00 -23.66
N ASP A 206 -1.92 18.45 -22.71
CA ASP A 206 -2.28 19.42 -21.67
C ASP A 206 -3.48 18.99 -20.78
N PHE A 207 -3.51 17.75 -20.30
CA PHE A 207 -4.40 17.42 -19.20
C PHE A 207 -4.02 18.26 -17.97
N HIS A 208 -5.02 18.85 -17.30
CA HIS A 208 -4.82 19.49 -16.01
C HIS A 208 -5.37 18.59 -14.92
N PHE A 209 -4.52 18.25 -13.95
CA PHE A 209 -4.87 17.39 -12.83
C PHE A 209 -4.91 18.19 -11.54
N ASN A 210 -5.82 17.82 -10.66
CA ASN A 210 -5.85 18.24 -9.26
C ASN A 210 -5.93 16.99 -8.39
N ILE A 211 -4.86 16.70 -7.64
CA ILE A 211 -4.79 15.56 -6.71
C ILE A 211 -4.79 16.12 -5.30
N ARG A 212 -5.98 16.26 -4.69
CA ARG A 212 -6.15 16.81 -3.33
C ARG A 212 -5.47 18.18 -3.10
N GLY A 213 -5.55 19.07 -4.09
CA GLY A 213 -4.96 20.40 -4.04
C GLY A 213 -3.60 20.50 -4.73
N PHE A 214 -2.92 19.37 -5.00
CA PHE A 214 -1.73 19.37 -5.83
C PHE A 214 -2.12 19.43 -7.32
N MET A 215 -1.86 20.57 -7.95
CA MET A 215 -2.17 20.80 -9.36
C MET A 215 -0.94 20.58 -10.24
N PHE A 216 -1.10 19.81 -11.31
CA PHE A 216 -0.05 19.63 -12.32
C PHE A 216 -0.65 19.42 -13.71
N ARG A 217 0.19 19.49 -14.74
CA ARG A 217 -0.21 19.24 -16.13
C ARG A 217 0.65 18.15 -16.74
N SER A 218 0.08 17.36 -17.63
CA SER A 218 0.81 16.33 -18.37
C SER A 218 0.09 16.03 -19.68
N ASP A 219 0.84 15.63 -20.69
CA ASP A 219 0.24 14.95 -21.83
C ASP A 219 -0.05 13.49 -21.46
N ALA A 220 -0.96 12.85 -22.18
CA ALA A 220 -1.22 11.42 -21.99
C ALA A 220 -1.71 10.73 -23.26
N VAL A 221 -1.44 9.43 -23.34
CA VAL A 221 -1.86 8.57 -24.46
C VAL A 221 -2.88 7.57 -23.96
N LEU A 222 -3.98 7.42 -24.69
CA LEU A 222 -4.98 6.40 -24.36
C LEU A 222 -4.42 5.01 -24.65
N ILE A 223 -4.36 4.13 -23.64
CA ILE A 223 -3.76 2.79 -23.80
C ILE A 223 -4.76 1.65 -23.61
N MET A 224 -5.93 1.91 -23.04
CA MET A 224 -6.99 0.92 -22.84
C MET A 224 -8.34 1.60 -22.69
N GLN A 225 -9.34 0.97 -23.28
CA GLN A 225 -10.76 1.24 -23.08
C GLN A 225 -11.47 -0.07 -22.75
N ARG A 226 -12.39 -0.04 -21.79
CA ARG A 226 -13.25 -1.20 -21.50
C ARG A 226 -14.55 -0.79 -20.82
N PRO A 227 -15.65 -1.52 -21.06
CA PRO A 227 -16.89 -1.30 -20.33
C PRO A 227 -16.76 -1.74 -18.86
N VAL A 228 -17.29 -0.92 -17.94
CA VAL A 228 -17.40 -1.18 -16.50
C VAL A 228 -18.75 -0.65 -16.04
N ASN A 229 -19.62 -1.53 -15.50
CA ASN A 229 -20.94 -1.17 -14.96
C ASN A 229 -21.83 -0.34 -15.91
N GLY A 230 -21.74 -0.59 -17.22
CA GLY A 230 -22.51 0.12 -18.25
C GLY A 230 -21.89 1.45 -18.71
N GLU A 231 -20.79 1.89 -18.10
CA GLU A 231 -20.00 3.05 -18.51
C GLU A 231 -18.67 2.61 -19.16
N GLU A 232 -17.96 3.52 -19.84
CA GLU A 232 -16.65 3.22 -20.42
C GLU A 232 -15.52 3.74 -19.51
N LEU A 233 -14.62 2.83 -19.14
CA LEU A 233 -13.37 3.13 -18.45
C LEU A 233 -12.29 3.47 -19.47
N TYR A 234 -11.64 4.61 -19.30
CA TYR A 234 -10.48 5.01 -20.07
C TYR A 234 -9.23 4.93 -19.19
N VAL A 235 -8.17 4.32 -19.71
CA VAL A 235 -6.86 4.27 -19.04
C VAL A 235 -5.84 4.96 -19.92
N PHE A 236 -5.20 5.98 -19.37
CA PHE A 236 -4.19 6.77 -20.04
C PHE A 236 -2.82 6.53 -19.42
N ALA A 237 -1.78 6.52 -20.25
CA ALA A 237 -0.38 6.55 -19.84
C ALA A 237 0.15 7.98 -19.93
N PHE A 238 0.84 8.46 -18.88
CA PHE A 238 1.46 9.78 -18.89
C PHE A 238 2.57 9.86 -19.93
N VAL A 239 2.75 11.05 -20.52
CA VAL A 239 3.84 11.39 -21.43
C VAL A 239 4.54 12.64 -20.91
N SER A 240 5.87 12.59 -20.87
CA SER A 240 6.70 13.68 -20.36
C SER A 240 6.74 14.86 -21.33
N SER A 241 7.24 16.00 -20.86
CA SER A 241 7.47 17.18 -21.71
C SER A 241 8.41 16.91 -22.89
N THR A 242 9.27 15.89 -22.78
CA THR A 242 10.20 15.43 -23.83
C THR A 242 9.59 14.39 -24.77
N GLY A 243 8.32 13.99 -24.56
CA GLY A 243 7.66 12.95 -25.33
C GLY A 243 7.99 11.51 -24.91
N ALA A 244 8.74 11.33 -23.81
CA ALA A 244 9.06 10.01 -23.28
C ALA A 244 7.90 9.46 -22.42
N ASN A 245 7.88 8.14 -22.23
CA ASN A 245 6.87 7.48 -21.40
C ASN A 245 7.02 7.86 -19.92
N GLY A 246 5.92 8.27 -19.30
CA GLY A 246 5.83 8.62 -17.87
C GLY A 246 5.82 10.13 -17.62
N LEU A 247 5.85 10.49 -16.34
CA LEU A 247 5.86 11.88 -15.88
C LEU A 247 7.27 12.48 -15.89
N ASP A 248 7.36 13.80 -16.07
CA ASP A 248 8.59 14.54 -15.81
C ASP A 248 9.08 14.31 -14.38
N GLN A 249 10.38 14.20 -14.18
CA GLN A 249 10.96 13.80 -12.90
C GLN A 249 10.57 14.74 -11.74
N ARG A 250 10.46 16.05 -12.00
CA ARG A 250 9.99 17.03 -11.03
C ARG A 250 8.54 16.77 -10.60
N ILE A 251 7.65 16.52 -11.55
CA ILE A 251 6.24 16.21 -11.26
C ILE A 251 6.17 14.89 -10.50
N LYS A 252 6.91 13.87 -10.95
CA LYS A 252 6.97 12.56 -10.29
C LYS A 252 7.39 12.68 -8.83
N GLN A 253 8.44 13.44 -8.51
CA GLN A 253 8.92 13.65 -7.14
C GLN A 253 7.86 14.31 -6.24
N LEU A 254 7.10 15.27 -6.76
CA LEU A 254 6.02 15.94 -6.03
C LEU A 254 4.76 15.08 -5.92
N LEU A 255 4.53 14.19 -6.88
CA LEU A 255 3.33 13.36 -6.93
C LEU A 255 3.45 12.11 -6.05
N VAL A 256 4.65 11.58 -5.83
CA VAL A 256 4.90 10.40 -4.97
C VAL A 256 4.25 10.54 -3.58
N PRO A 257 4.51 11.61 -2.80
CA PRO A 257 3.89 11.76 -1.48
C PRO A 257 2.36 11.84 -1.56
N ASN A 258 1.82 12.52 -2.58
CA ASN A 258 0.38 12.70 -2.74
C ASN A 258 -0.35 11.37 -3.05
N ILE A 259 0.21 10.55 -3.94
CA ILE A 259 -0.36 9.23 -4.27
C ILE A 259 -0.20 8.27 -3.10
N TYR A 260 0.97 8.26 -2.44
CA TYR A 260 1.17 7.44 -1.25
C TYR A 260 0.16 7.81 -0.15
N GLN A 261 -0.07 9.10 0.11
CA GLN A 261 -1.05 9.54 1.10
C GLN A 261 -2.49 9.11 0.76
N LEU A 262 -2.88 9.12 -0.51
CA LEU A 262 -4.18 8.58 -0.94
C LEU A 262 -4.29 7.09 -0.61
N MET A 263 -3.30 6.31 -1.03
CA MET A 263 -3.23 4.86 -0.78
C MET A 263 -3.23 4.52 0.71
N ASN A 264 -2.40 5.22 1.49
CA ASN A 264 -2.27 5.06 2.94
C ASN A 264 -3.57 5.42 3.66
N ALA A 265 -4.22 6.53 3.28
CA ALA A 265 -5.49 6.92 3.86
C ALA A 265 -6.59 5.89 3.57
N ASN A 266 -6.67 5.38 2.34
CA ASN A 266 -7.65 4.36 1.96
C ASN A 266 -7.48 3.08 2.79
N CYS A 267 -6.25 2.58 2.92
CA CYS A 267 -5.94 1.40 3.71
C CYS A 267 -6.18 1.61 5.22
N LYS A 268 -5.64 2.71 5.80
CA LYS A 268 -5.83 3.03 7.22
C LYS A 268 -7.31 3.23 7.56
N ASN A 269 -8.09 3.88 6.70
CA ASN A 269 -9.53 4.07 6.92
C ASN A 269 -10.29 2.73 6.93
N LEU A 270 -10.00 1.84 5.98
CA LEU A 270 -10.58 0.49 5.96
C LEU A 270 -10.25 -0.27 7.25
N LEU A 271 -8.98 -0.31 7.63
CA LEU A 271 -8.55 -0.98 8.85
C LEU A 271 -9.19 -0.37 10.09
N ASN A 272 -9.25 0.96 10.20
CA ASN A 272 -9.88 1.65 11.32
C ASN A 272 -11.37 1.34 11.43
N GLN A 273 -12.10 1.26 10.32
CA GLN A 273 -13.52 0.89 10.33
C GLN A 273 -13.71 -0.52 10.89
N ILE A 274 -12.91 -1.48 10.41
CA ILE A 274 -12.98 -2.88 10.82
C ILE A 274 -12.56 -3.04 12.29
N TYR A 275 -11.46 -2.38 12.68
CA TYR A 275 -11.00 -2.33 14.05
C TYR A 275 -12.07 -1.78 14.99
N ASN A 276 -12.69 -0.64 14.65
CA ASN A 276 -13.73 -0.06 15.47
C ASN A 276 -14.93 -1.02 15.61
N LYS A 277 -15.35 -1.71 14.54
CA LYS A 277 -16.42 -2.71 14.59
C LYS A 277 -16.11 -3.82 15.62
N PHE A 278 -14.94 -4.46 15.51
CA PHE A 278 -14.52 -5.50 16.46
C PHE A 278 -14.28 -5.00 17.89
N SER A 279 -13.95 -3.72 18.07
CA SER A 279 -13.80 -3.14 19.41
C SER A 279 -15.15 -2.88 20.10
N ILE A 280 -16.22 -2.66 19.32
CA ILE A 280 -17.57 -2.37 19.82
C ILE A 280 -18.35 -3.66 20.08
N GLU A 281 -18.20 -4.67 19.21
CA GLU A 281 -18.99 -5.91 19.26
C GLU A 281 -18.50 -6.96 20.26
N GLY A 282 -17.35 -6.72 20.92
CA GLY A 282 -16.78 -7.69 21.86
C GLY A 282 -16.12 -8.89 21.17
N LEU A 283 -15.35 -9.66 21.94
CA LEU A 283 -14.42 -10.70 21.47
C LEU A 283 -15.07 -11.97 20.86
N ASP A 284 -16.40 -12.01 20.69
CA ASP A 284 -17.15 -13.24 20.38
C ASP A 284 -17.79 -13.29 18.98
N ALA A 285 -17.53 -12.32 18.09
CA ALA A 285 -17.90 -12.45 16.69
C ALA A 285 -16.85 -13.29 15.94
N GLU A 286 -17.14 -14.59 15.79
CA GLU A 286 -16.44 -15.49 14.87
C GLU A 286 -16.52 -14.97 13.43
N VAL A 287 -15.57 -15.42 12.62
CA VAL A 287 -15.12 -14.87 11.33
C VAL A 287 -16.14 -15.05 10.17
N GLU A 288 -17.45 -15.11 10.45
CA GLU A 288 -18.48 -15.31 9.42
C GLU A 288 -18.90 -14.02 8.69
N GLU A 289 -18.78 -12.83 9.30
CA GLU A 289 -19.27 -11.57 8.70
C GLU A 289 -18.29 -10.85 7.75
N LEU A 290 -17.10 -11.40 7.49
CA LEU A 290 -16.19 -10.82 6.49
C LEU A 290 -16.65 -11.08 5.04
N ASN A 291 -17.50 -12.10 4.83
CA ASN A 291 -18.11 -12.37 3.53
C ASN A 291 -19.24 -11.38 3.20
N ASP A 292 -19.90 -10.78 4.19
CA ASP A 292 -20.95 -9.78 3.95
C ASP A 292 -20.39 -8.43 3.44
N ILE A 293 -19.08 -8.19 3.65
CA ILE A 293 -18.38 -7.04 3.05
C ILE A 293 -18.18 -7.24 1.54
N GLU A 294 -18.28 -8.48 1.02
CA GLU A 294 -18.26 -8.74 -0.42
C GLU A 294 -19.58 -8.42 -1.13
N GLU A 295 -20.72 -8.38 -0.42
CA GLU A 295 -22.06 -8.25 -1.02
C GLU A 295 -22.55 -6.80 -1.15
N ASP A 296 -22.02 -5.85 -0.37
CA ASP A 296 -22.43 -4.45 -0.45
C ASP A 296 -21.63 -3.67 -1.53
N ARG A 297 -22.02 -3.92 -2.80
CA ARG A 297 -22.17 -2.98 -3.94
C ARG A 297 -21.83 -3.65 -5.28
N ILE A 298 -22.87 -4.25 -5.87
CA ILE A 298 -23.09 -4.27 -7.32
C ILE A 298 -23.31 -2.83 -7.80
#